data_AF-A0A6L9EBZ9-F1
#
_entry.id   AF-A0A6L9EBZ9-F1
#
_cell.length_a   1.000
_cell.length_b   1.000
_cell.length_c   1.000
_cell.angle_alpha   90.00
_cell.angle_beta   90.00
_cell.angle_gamma   90.00
#
_symmetry.space_group_name_H-M   'P 1'
#
loop_
_entity.id
_entity.type
_entity.pdbx_description
1 polymer ?
#
loop_
_entity_poly.entity_id
_entity_poly.type
_entity_poly.pdbx_seq_one_letter_code
_entity_poly.pdbx_strand_id
1 'polypeptide(L)'
;MDFVQILNDNKEETLFYYHNNWKVLREKALENNYIHAYELLETEATEDAPFQLILKTTYLNKEQFDQSEENFQKLIDEKGETRFLNEKRPPQFRKLLFHKNLKHLE
;
A
#
# COMPACT_ATOMS: atom_id res chain seq x y z
N MET A 1 6.38 5.19 -1.54
CA MET A 1 6.77 3.77 -1.69
C MET A 1 6.89 3.17 -0.33
N ASP A 2 6.37 1.96 -0.18
CA ASP A 2 6.34 1.19 1.05
C ASP A 2 6.95 -0.17 0.80
N PHE A 3 7.87 -0.60 1.67
CA PHE A 3 8.56 -1.88 1.57
C PHE A 3 8.10 -2.76 2.72
N VAL A 4 7.52 -3.90 2.38
CA VAL A 4 6.79 -4.73 3.33
C VAL A 4 7.43 -6.10 3.43
N GLN A 5 7.78 -6.45 4.66
CA GLN A 5 8.17 -7.79 5.04
C GLN A 5 6.94 -8.61 5.44
N ILE A 6 6.82 -9.80 4.88
CA ILE A 6 5.88 -10.84 5.26
C ILE A 6 6.45 -11.57 6.46
N LEU A 7 5.63 -11.76 7.50
CA LEU A 7 6.01 -12.39 8.76
C LEU A 7 5.37 -13.76 8.92
N ASN A 8 6.09 -14.69 9.58
CA ASN A 8 5.57 -15.97 10.05
C ASN A 8 4.85 -16.79 8.97
N ASP A 9 5.41 -16.82 7.75
CA ASP A 9 4.88 -17.55 6.59
C ASP A 9 3.44 -17.15 6.18
N ASN A 10 3.02 -15.92 6.52
CA ASN A 10 1.66 -15.43 6.23
C ASN A 10 1.54 -14.75 4.86
N LYS A 11 2.09 -15.37 3.82
CA LYS A 11 2.07 -14.78 2.47
C LYS A 11 0.64 -14.56 1.97
N GLU A 12 -0.22 -15.57 2.11
CA GLU A 12 -1.61 -15.52 1.63
C GLU A 12 -2.42 -14.42 2.32
N GLU A 13 -2.35 -14.33 3.66
CA GLU A 13 -3.00 -13.25 4.43
C GLU A 13 -2.49 -11.88 3.99
N THR A 14 -1.17 -11.74 3.80
CA THR A 14 -0.57 -10.46 3.44
C THR A 14 -1.02 -10.00 2.06
N LEU A 15 -0.97 -10.90 1.07
CA LEU A 15 -1.45 -10.62 -0.29
C LEU A 15 -2.95 -10.30 -0.29
N PHE A 16 -3.76 -11.11 0.41
CA PHE A 16 -5.19 -10.86 0.55
C PHE A 16 -5.46 -9.46 1.12
N TYR A 17 -4.76 -9.09 2.19
CA TYR A 17 -4.90 -7.79 2.83
C TYR A 17 -4.59 -6.64 1.85
N TYR A 18 -3.49 -6.72 1.10
CA TYR A 18 -3.12 -5.66 0.15
C TYR A 18 -4.06 -5.61 -1.06
N HIS A 19 -4.50 -6.75 -1.59
CA HIS A 19 -5.47 -6.79 -2.69
C HIS A 19 -6.85 -6.27 -2.29
N ASN A 20 -7.36 -6.64 -1.12
CA ASN A 20 -8.74 -6.32 -0.73
C ASN A 20 -8.87 -5.00 0.03
N ASN A 21 -7.76 -4.41 0.48
CA ASN A 21 -7.79 -3.15 1.22
C ASN A 21 -7.03 -2.04 0.51
N TRP A 22 -5.72 -2.23 0.33
CA TRP A 22 -4.86 -1.18 -0.21
C TRP A 22 -5.15 -0.91 -1.69
N LYS A 23 -5.26 -1.97 -2.51
CA LYS A 23 -5.53 -1.86 -3.95
C LYS A 23 -6.88 -1.22 -4.22
N VAL A 24 -7.92 -1.62 -3.49
CA VAL A 24 -9.27 -1.04 -3.59
C VAL A 24 -9.26 0.48 -3.36
N LEU A 25 -8.51 0.95 -2.37
CA LEU A 25 -8.35 2.40 -2.15
C LEU A 25 -7.62 3.09 -3.31
N ARG A 26 -6.64 2.43 -3.93
CA ARG A 26 -5.88 3.00 -5.05
C ARG A 26 -6.67 2.99 -6.35
N GLU A 27 -7.52 1.99 -6.57
CA GLU A 27 -8.48 1.96 -7.68
C GLU A 27 -9.42 3.17 -7.58
N LYS A 28 -10.04 3.39 -6.41
CA LYS A 28 -10.86 4.58 -6.17
C LYS A 28 -10.09 5.88 -6.30
N ALA A 29 -8.86 5.96 -5.78
CA ALA A 29 -8.02 7.15 -5.89
C ALA A 29 -7.68 7.47 -7.35
N LEU A 30 -7.50 6.46 -8.20
CA LEU A 30 -7.27 6.63 -9.63
C LEU A 30 -8.53 7.15 -10.32
N GLU A 31 -9.69 6.58 -10.03
CA GLU A 31 -11.00 7.03 -10.55
C GLU A 31 -11.30 8.49 -10.18
N ASN A 32 -10.88 8.93 -8.99
CA ASN A 32 -11.06 10.30 -8.50
C ASN A 32 -9.93 11.27 -8.91
N ASN A 33 -8.97 10.83 -9.74
CA ASN A 33 -7.79 11.62 -10.13
C ASN A 33 -6.95 12.12 -8.94
N TYR A 34 -6.94 11.40 -7.81
CA TYR A 34 -6.10 11.72 -6.65
C TYR A 34 -4.67 11.21 -6.81
N ILE A 35 -4.48 10.20 -7.66
CA ILE A 35 -3.18 9.62 -8.00
C ILE A 35 -3.06 9.45 -9.51
N HIS A 36 -1.84 9.32 -10.01
CA HIS A 36 -1.56 9.02 -11.40
C HIS A 36 -1.49 7.52 -11.67
N ALA A 37 -0.84 6.77 -10.78
CA ALA A 37 -0.69 5.32 -10.92
C ALA A 37 -0.42 4.65 -9.58
N TYR A 38 -0.58 3.33 -9.53
CA TYR A 38 -0.15 2.52 -8.40
C TYR A 38 0.36 1.15 -8.86
N GLU A 39 1.26 0.56 -8.07
CA GLU A 39 1.83 -0.75 -8.33
C GLU A 39 1.98 -1.52 -7.02
N LEU A 40 1.58 -2.80 -7.02
CA LEU A 40 1.88 -3.78 -5.97
C LEU A 40 2.85 -4.79 -6.59
N LEU A 41 4.11 -4.72 -6.20
CA LEU A 41 5.19 -5.53 -6.75
C LEU A 41 5.61 -6.58 -5.72
N GLU A 42 5.90 -7.79 -6.19
CA GLU A 42 6.45 -8.87 -5.38
C GLU A 42 7.92 -9.10 -5.75
N THR A 43 8.74 -9.42 -4.76
CA THR A 43 10.16 -9.75 -4.91
C THR A 43 10.57 -10.84 -3.92
N GLU A 44 11.67 -11.52 -4.22
CA GLU A 44 12.36 -12.37 -3.24
C GLU A 44 13.07 -11.49 -2.20
N ALA A 45 13.02 -11.91 -0.94
CA ALA A 45 13.73 -11.26 0.14
C ALA A 45 15.19 -11.73 0.20
N THR A 46 16.11 -10.81 0.45
CA THR A 46 17.53 -11.09 0.68
C THR A 46 17.95 -10.57 2.07
N GLU A 47 19.19 -10.85 2.47
CA GLU A 47 19.75 -10.34 3.74
C GLU A 47 19.76 -8.80 3.76
N ASP A 48 20.17 -8.17 2.66
CA ASP A 48 20.22 -6.71 2.51
C ASP A 48 18.84 -6.07 2.23
N ALA A 49 17.89 -6.85 1.71
CA ALA A 49 16.54 -6.41 1.36
C ALA A 49 15.49 -7.39 1.92
N PRO A 50 15.22 -7.38 3.24
CA PRO A 50 14.36 -8.37 3.89
C PRO A 50 12.85 -8.05 3.72
N PHE A 51 12.42 -7.64 2.52
CA PHE A 51 11.03 -7.37 2.16
C PHE A 51 10.63 -8.21 0.95
N GLN A 52 9.35 -8.55 0.85
CA GLN A 52 8.79 -9.32 -0.26
C GLN A 52 7.81 -8.52 -1.10
N LEU A 53 7.28 -7.41 -0.58
CA LEU A 53 6.35 -6.55 -1.32
C LEU A 53 6.82 -5.11 -1.35
N ILE A 54 6.60 -4.46 -2.50
CA ILE A 54 6.80 -3.03 -2.71
C ILE A 54 5.48 -2.43 -3.14
N LEU A 55 4.99 -1.45 -2.39
CA LEU A 55 3.80 -0.68 -2.73
C LEU A 55 4.24 0.67 -3.28
N LYS A 56 3.79 1.00 -4.47
CA LYS A 56 4.09 2.29 -5.10
C LYS A 56 2.79 3.02 -5.41
N THR A 57 2.76 4.29 -5.06
CA THR A 57 1.73 5.24 -5.48
C THR A 57 2.48 6.40 -6.13
N THR A 58 2.12 6.68 -7.37
CA THR A 58 2.68 7.77 -8.18
C THR A 58 1.64 8.87 -8.24
N TYR A 59 2.08 10.09 -7.94
CA TYR A 59 1.27 11.30 -8.08
C TYR A 59 1.73 12.03 -9.35
N LEU A 60 0.80 12.68 -10.02
CA LEU A 60 1.08 13.43 -11.24
C LEU A 60 1.93 14.66 -10.95
N ASN A 61 1.68 15.31 -9.81
CA ASN A 61 2.33 16.55 -9.42
C ASN A 61 2.36 16.71 -7.89
N LYS A 62 2.97 17.81 -7.43
CA LYS A 62 3.08 18.13 -6.00
C LYS A 62 1.73 18.37 -5.32
N GLU A 63 0.76 18.97 -6.01
CA GLU A 63 -0.56 19.24 -5.43
C GLU A 63 -1.28 17.95 -5.02
N GLN A 64 -1.32 16.95 -5.92
CA GLN A 64 -1.88 15.64 -5.60
C GLN A 64 -1.15 14.97 -4.43
N PHE A 65 0.17 15.10 -4.38
CA PHE A 65 0.97 14.56 -3.28
C PHE A 65 0.64 15.24 -1.95
N ASP A 66 0.55 16.58 -1.92
CA ASP A 66 0.27 17.33 -0.70
C ASP A 66 -1.15 17.07 -0.17
N GLN A 67 -2.13 16.84 -1.06
CA GLN A 67 -3.51 16.51 -0.71
C GLN A 67 -3.71 15.01 -0.42
N SER A 68 -2.68 14.18 -0.55
CA SER A 68 -2.83 12.72 -0.52
C SER A 68 -3.42 12.20 0.79
N GLU A 69 -3.00 12.72 1.93
CA GLU A 69 -3.49 12.29 3.24
C GLU A 69 -5.00 12.55 3.38
N GLU A 70 -5.44 13.77 3.09
CA GLU A 70 -6.86 14.15 3.14
C GLU A 70 -7.70 13.33 2.15
N ASN A 71 -7.21 13.17 0.93
CA ASN A 71 -7.90 12.41 -0.11
C ASN A 71 -8.03 10.92 0.25
N PHE A 72 -6.97 10.30 0.76
CA PHE A 72 -7.05 8.90 1.21
C PHE A 72 -7.91 8.75 2.47
N GLN A 73 -7.96 9.74 3.36
CA GLN A 73 -8.85 9.69 4.52
C GLN A 73 -10.32 9.62 4.08
N LYS A 74 -10.74 10.47 3.12
CA LYS A 74 -12.10 10.42 2.53
C LYS A 74 -12.42 9.03 1.97
N LEU A 75 -11.49 8.46 1.21
CA LEU A 75 -11.67 7.12 0.63
C LEU A 75 -11.75 6.00 1.68
N ILE A 76 -11.02 6.14 2.79
CA ILE A 76 -11.06 5.20 3.92
C ILE A 76 -12.42 5.27 4.61
N ASP A 77 -12.91 6.48 4.87
CA ASP A 77 -14.21 6.71 5.51
C ASP A 77 -15.36 6.12 4.67
N GLU A 78 -15.26 6.19 3.34
CA GLU A 78 -16.24 5.60 2.41
C GLU A 78 -16.10 4.08 2.22
N LYS A 79 -14.90 3.52 2.34
CA LYS A 79 -14.64 2.10 2.06
C LYS A 79 -15.27 1.17 3.10
N GLY A 80 -15.48 1.64 4.32
CA GLY A 80 -15.96 0.82 5.43
C GLY A 80 -14.88 -0.13 5.95
N GLU A 81 -15.29 -1.31 6.41
CA GLU A 81 -14.43 -2.20 7.20
C GLU A 81 -13.21 -2.75 6.43
N THR A 82 -12.16 -3.05 7.19
CA THR A 82 -10.95 -3.69 6.67
C THR A 82 -11.18 -5.19 6.57
N ARG A 83 -10.86 -5.78 5.42
CA ARG A 83 -11.04 -7.20 5.14
C ARG A 83 -9.78 -7.99 5.49
N PHE A 84 -9.97 -9.09 6.19
CA PHE A 84 -8.90 -10.04 6.54
C PHE A 84 -9.28 -11.42 6.01
N LEU A 85 -8.27 -12.24 5.67
CA LEU A 85 -8.51 -13.63 5.28
C LEU A 85 -8.78 -14.49 6.52
N ASN A 86 -8.11 -14.17 7.63
CA ASN A 86 -8.21 -14.82 8.92
C ASN A 86 -8.34 -13.80 10.06
N GLU A 87 -8.36 -14.26 11.32
CA GLU A 87 -8.43 -13.39 12.51
C GLU A 87 -7.09 -12.70 12.87
N LYS A 88 -6.06 -12.88 12.04
CA LYS A 88 -4.73 -12.29 12.27
C LYS A 88 -4.79 -10.78 12.00
N ARG A 89 -4.23 -10.00 12.91
CA ARG A 89 -4.07 -8.55 12.77
C ARG A 89 -2.80 -8.22 11.98
N PRO A 90 -2.71 -7.04 11.32
CA PRO A 90 -1.58 -6.67 10.47
C PRO A 90 -0.19 -6.93 11.08
N PRO A 91 0.10 -6.58 12.35
CA PRO A 91 1.43 -6.81 12.92
C PRO A 91 1.84 -8.28 13.04
N GLN A 92 0.90 -9.22 12.91
CA GLN A 92 1.17 -10.66 13.00
C GLN A 92 1.62 -11.26 11.67
N PHE A 93 1.27 -10.62 10.55
CA PHE A 93 1.55 -11.13 9.20
C PHE A 93 2.39 -10.19 8.35
N ARG A 94 2.49 -8.89 8.70
CA ARG A 94 3.29 -7.92 7.95
C ARG A 94 4.04 -6.95 8.85
N LYS A 95 5.17 -6.46 8.34
CA LYS A 95 5.94 -5.35 8.88
C LYS A 95 6.28 -4.37 7.77
N LEU A 96 5.97 -3.10 7.96
CA LEU A 96 6.45 -2.03 7.10
C LEU A 96 7.90 -1.74 7.49
N LEU A 97 8.86 -2.06 6.62
CA LEU A 97 10.29 -1.84 6.89
C LEU A 97 10.72 -0.42 6.55
N PHE A 98 10.19 0.11 5.45
CA PHE A 98 10.59 1.41 4.97
C PHE A 98 9.42 2.11 4.28
N HIS A 99 9.27 3.40 4.58
CA HIS A 99 8.35 4.30 3.92
C HIS A 99 9.18 5.44 3.32
N LYS A 100 9.04 5.65 2.01
CA LYS A 100 9.70 6.74 1.30
C LYS A 100 8.71 7.52 0.47
N ASN A 101 8.57 8.80 0.78
CA ASN A 101 7.92 9.73 -0.11
C ASN A 101 8.79 9.95 -1.34
N LEU A 102 8.24 9.65 -2.51
CA LEU A 102 8.86 9.95 -3.77
C LEU A 102 8.40 11.33 -4.20
N LYS A 103 9.35 12.22 -4.50
CA LYS A 103 9.06 13.44 -5.23
C LYS A 103 9.20 13.16 -6.72
N HIS A 104 8.25 13.62 -7.51
CA HIS A 104 8.45 13.76 -8.93
C HIS A 104 9.52 14.84 -9.14
N LEU A 105 10.57 14.52 -9.90
CA LEU A 105 11.51 15.50 -10.42
C LEU A 105 10.99 15.78 -11.84
N GLU A 106 10.48 16.99 -12.05
CA GLU A 106 10.03 17.48 -13.37
C GLU A 106 11.18 17.46 -14.39
#